data_AF-A0A7V0LXZ6-F1
#
_entry.id   AF-A0A7V0LXZ6-F1
#
_cell.length_a   1.000
_cell.length_b   1.000
_cell.length_c   1.000
_cell.angle_alpha   90.00
_cell.angle_beta   90.00
_cell.angle_gamma   90.00
#
_symmetry.space_group_name_H-M   'P 1'
#
loop_
_entity.id
_entity.type
_entity.pdbx_description
1 polymer ?
#
loop_
_entity_poly.entity_id
_entity_poly.type
_entity_poly.pdbx_seq_one_letter_code
_entity_poly.pdbx_strand_id
1 'polypeptide(L)'
;MKKYLIKISATITILSLLALMLPIQIAQAGEYENETDVMTRLKASTASSHDIVFDLSSGTAFDATETITVDFGEDSSYFVVDGASSAIADFDFNDGTERTIVGVDGDCTGHSGVDDVAVGINDTTGVVTFEACASFASSSSAATVNIEYGTSAGGTNRVTNPTAQNDVPIYLAGTVGDSGSVAISIISDDQVSVTATV
;
A
#
# COMPACT_ATOMS: atom_id res chain seq x y z
N MET A 1 -25.54 49.25 -22.41
CA MET A 1 -25.89 47.88 -21.97
C MET A 1 -25.75 46.81 -23.06
N LYS A 2 -26.44 46.91 -24.21
CA LYS A 2 -26.46 45.84 -25.24
C LYS A 2 -25.07 45.38 -25.74
N LYS A 3 -24.11 46.30 -25.90
CA LYS A 3 -22.72 45.99 -26.30
C LYS A 3 -21.93 45.22 -25.23
N TYR A 4 -22.24 45.41 -23.95
CA TYR A 4 -21.55 44.71 -22.86
C TYR A 4 -22.09 43.28 -22.69
N LEU A 5 -23.40 43.08 -22.87
CA LEU A 5 -24.03 41.75 -22.85
C LEU A 5 -23.47 40.82 -23.94
N ILE A 6 -23.25 41.36 -25.16
CA ILE A 6 -22.66 40.58 -26.26
C ILE A 6 -21.23 40.13 -25.95
N LYS A 7 -20.40 41.03 -25.39
CA LYS A 7 -19.02 40.71 -25.01
C LYS A 7 -18.96 39.63 -23.92
N ILE A 8 -19.80 39.75 -22.89
CA ILE A 8 -19.87 38.75 -21.82
C ILE A 8 -20.30 37.38 -22.38
N SER A 9 -21.32 37.35 -23.25
CA SER A 9 -21.76 36.08 -23.85
C SER A 9 -20.67 35.42 -24.69
N ALA A 10 -19.93 36.19 -25.51
CA ALA A 10 -18.86 35.68 -26.34
C ALA A 10 -17.69 35.14 -25.50
N THR A 11 -17.32 35.84 -24.41
CA THR A 11 -16.27 35.38 -23.50
C THR A 11 -16.66 34.08 -22.81
N ILE A 12 -17.91 33.95 -22.33
CA ILE A 12 -18.39 32.71 -21.72
C ILE A 12 -18.35 31.57 -22.74
N THR A 13 -18.85 31.78 -23.97
CA THR A 13 -18.81 30.74 -25.01
C THR A 13 -17.39 30.31 -25.37
N ILE A 14 -16.44 31.26 -25.47
CA ILE A 14 -15.03 30.96 -25.75
C ILE A 14 -14.42 30.16 -24.59
N LEU A 15 -14.65 30.56 -23.34
CA LEU A 15 -14.17 29.81 -22.17
C LEU A 15 -14.77 28.40 -22.10
N SER A 16 -16.07 28.25 -22.40
CA SER A 16 -16.72 26.94 -22.45
C SER A 16 -16.16 26.05 -23.55
N LEU A 17 -15.84 26.59 -24.73
CA LEU A 17 -15.17 25.81 -25.78
C LEU A 17 -13.73 25.43 -25.41
N LEU A 18 -12.98 26.34 -24.76
CA LEU A 18 -11.62 26.02 -24.28
C LEU A 18 -11.64 24.94 -23.19
N ALA A 19 -12.64 24.97 -22.29
CA ALA A 19 -12.80 23.95 -21.27
C ALA A 19 -13.07 22.55 -21.86
N LEU A 20 -13.73 22.47 -23.02
CA LEU A 20 -13.97 21.22 -23.75
C LEU A 20 -12.75 20.74 -24.56
N MET A 21 -11.77 21.60 -24.80
CA MET A 21 -10.51 21.25 -25.49
C MET A 21 -9.42 20.79 -24.53
N LEU A 22 -9.66 20.84 -23.21
CA LEU A 22 -8.76 20.22 -22.26
C LEU A 22 -8.87 18.70 -22.44
N PRO A 23 -7.78 18.00 -22.77
CA PRO A 23 -7.82 16.54 -22.87
C PRO A 23 -8.27 15.99 -21.53
N ILE A 24 -9.35 15.19 -21.54
CA ILE A 24 -9.70 14.37 -20.38
C ILE A 24 -8.58 13.33 -20.28
N GLN A 25 -7.59 13.60 -19.44
CA GLN A 25 -6.62 12.60 -19.07
C GLN A 25 -7.32 11.65 -18.11
N ILE A 26 -7.87 10.56 -18.66
CA ILE A 26 -8.26 9.41 -17.85
C ILE A 26 -6.94 8.81 -17.38
N ALA A 27 -6.62 8.95 -16.09
CA ALA A 27 -5.56 8.16 -15.49
C ALA A 27 -6.00 6.69 -15.60
N GLN A 28 -5.31 5.92 -16.44
CA GLN A 28 -5.46 4.47 -16.46
C GLN A 28 -4.57 3.95 -15.34
N ALA A 29 -5.16 3.77 -14.16
CA ALA A 29 -4.57 2.94 -13.14
C ALA A 29 -4.80 1.48 -13.54
N GLY A 30 -3.74 0.67 -13.57
CA GLY A 30 -3.90 -0.78 -13.62
C GLY A 30 -4.48 -1.30 -12.31
N GLU A 31 -5.03 -2.50 -12.35
CA GLU A 31 -5.34 -3.25 -11.12
C GLU A 31 -4.12 -4.12 -10.80
N TYR A 32 -3.78 -4.24 -9.51
CA TYR A 32 -2.90 -5.33 -9.09
C TYR A 32 -3.59 -6.66 -9.38
N GLU A 33 -2.81 -7.71 -9.64
CA GLU A 33 -3.35 -9.05 -9.89
C GLU A 33 -2.91 -10.01 -8.78
N ASN A 34 -3.69 -11.08 -8.58
CA ASN A 34 -3.37 -12.20 -7.67
C ASN A 34 -3.06 -11.78 -6.23
N GLU A 35 -3.76 -10.77 -5.71
CA GLU A 35 -3.50 -10.25 -4.37
C GLU A 35 -3.86 -11.27 -3.28
N THR A 36 -2.93 -11.53 -2.39
CA THR A 36 -3.08 -12.43 -1.26
C THR A 36 -2.39 -11.87 -0.02
N ASP A 37 -2.87 -12.27 1.15
CA ASP A 37 -2.22 -11.99 2.44
C ASP A 37 -2.30 -13.25 3.30
N VAL A 38 -1.14 -13.75 3.72
CA VAL A 38 -1.02 -14.88 4.66
C VAL A 38 -0.75 -14.34 6.06
N MET A 39 -1.78 -14.44 6.90
CA MET A 39 -1.72 -13.96 8.28
C MET A 39 -1.35 -15.06 9.27
N THR A 40 -0.52 -14.74 10.27
CA THR A 40 -0.23 -15.68 11.36
C THR A 40 -1.40 -15.88 12.32
N ARG A 41 -2.32 -14.91 12.41
CA ARG A 41 -3.51 -14.92 13.28
C ARG A 41 -4.70 -14.26 12.58
N LEU A 42 -5.87 -14.90 12.60
CA LEU A 42 -7.15 -14.31 12.16
C LEU A 42 -8.05 -13.91 13.33
N LYS A 43 -7.62 -14.22 14.56
CA LYS A 43 -8.37 -13.91 15.78
C LYS A 43 -8.48 -12.39 16.00
N ALA A 44 -9.69 -11.92 16.30
CA ALA A 44 -9.96 -10.53 16.68
C ALA A 44 -9.03 -10.06 17.82
N SER A 45 -8.62 -8.79 17.77
CA SER A 45 -7.77 -8.14 18.80
C SER A 45 -6.47 -8.91 19.11
N THR A 46 -5.90 -9.56 18.11
CA THR A 46 -4.65 -10.30 18.24
C THR A 46 -3.64 -9.77 17.23
N ALA A 47 -2.39 -9.59 17.66
CA ALA A 47 -1.29 -9.22 16.78
C ALA A 47 -0.98 -10.34 15.78
N SER A 48 -0.94 -9.99 14.49
CA SER A 48 -0.64 -10.85 13.36
C SER A 48 0.53 -10.32 12.57
N SER A 49 1.29 -11.23 11.98
CA SER A 49 2.20 -10.91 10.88
C SER A 49 1.50 -11.11 9.56
N HIS A 50 1.99 -10.42 8.54
CA HIS A 50 1.44 -10.40 7.20
C HIS A 50 2.53 -10.79 6.21
N ASP A 51 2.13 -11.49 5.16
CA ASP A 51 2.92 -11.88 3.99
C ASP A 51 2.02 -11.61 2.80
N ILE A 52 2.17 -10.41 2.25
CA ILE A 52 1.27 -9.81 1.26
C ILE A 52 1.93 -9.95 -0.10
N VAL A 53 1.26 -10.66 -1.01
CA VAL A 53 1.77 -10.93 -2.35
C VAL A 53 0.79 -10.43 -3.40
N PHE A 54 1.28 -9.74 -4.42
CA PHE A 54 0.50 -9.29 -5.56
C PHE A 54 1.40 -9.12 -6.79
N ASP A 55 0.82 -9.12 -7.97
CA ASP A 55 1.51 -8.86 -9.23
C ASP A 55 1.25 -7.43 -9.70
N LEU A 56 2.30 -6.75 -10.16
CA LEU A 56 2.15 -5.49 -10.88
C LEU A 56 1.45 -5.73 -12.23
N SER A 57 0.70 -4.74 -12.70
CA SER A 57 0.01 -4.87 -13.99
C SER A 57 1.00 -4.97 -15.16
N SER A 58 0.53 -5.55 -16.28
CA SER A 58 1.38 -5.71 -17.46
C SER A 58 1.87 -4.37 -18.00
N GLY A 59 3.20 -4.22 -18.17
CA GLY A 59 3.80 -2.97 -18.64
C GLY A 59 4.20 -2.00 -17.53
N THR A 60 3.85 -2.30 -16.28
CA THR A 60 4.24 -1.55 -15.08
C THR A 60 5.42 -2.23 -14.40
N ALA A 61 6.28 -1.43 -13.78
CA ALA A 61 7.40 -1.86 -12.96
C ALA A 61 7.50 -0.89 -11.77
N PHE A 62 8.00 -1.37 -10.64
CA PHE A 62 8.42 -0.53 -9.52
C PHE A 62 9.78 0.10 -9.84
N ASP A 63 9.82 1.42 -9.93
CA ASP A 63 10.96 2.23 -10.33
C ASP A 63 11.46 3.15 -9.20
N ALA A 64 12.65 3.73 -9.38
CA ALA A 64 13.22 4.69 -8.44
C ALA A 64 12.25 5.85 -8.15
N THR A 65 12.13 6.24 -6.88
CA THR A 65 11.22 7.25 -6.32
C THR A 65 9.73 6.90 -6.35
N GLU A 66 9.38 5.72 -6.86
CA GLU A 66 8.00 5.24 -6.76
C GLU A 66 7.72 4.68 -5.37
N THR A 67 6.42 4.61 -5.07
CA THR A 67 5.92 4.08 -3.82
C THR A 67 4.88 3.00 -4.05
N ILE A 68 4.86 2.05 -3.12
CA ILE A 68 3.77 1.10 -2.89
C ILE A 68 3.27 1.34 -1.47
N THR A 69 1.96 1.41 -1.29
CA THR A 69 1.32 1.63 0.01
C THR A 69 0.42 0.45 0.36
N VAL A 70 0.55 -0.03 1.60
CA VAL A 70 -0.38 -0.96 2.24
C VAL A 70 -1.18 -0.18 3.27
N ASP A 71 -2.48 -0.05 3.04
CA ASP A 71 -3.39 0.67 3.93
C ASP A 71 -4.23 -0.32 4.75
N PHE A 72 -3.94 -0.33 6.05
CA PHE A 72 -4.59 -1.14 7.06
C PHE A 72 -5.89 -0.50 7.61
N GLY A 73 -6.26 0.69 7.16
CA GLY A 73 -7.55 1.33 7.45
C GLY A 73 -7.78 1.62 8.93
N GLU A 74 -6.75 2.06 9.64
CA GLU A 74 -6.82 2.34 11.09
C GLU A 74 -7.79 3.49 11.38
N ASP A 75 -7.86 4.48 10.49
CA ASP A 75 -8.82 5.59 10.56
C ASP A 75 -10.30 5.15 10.44
N SER A 76 -10.51 3.97 9.86
CA SER A 76 -11.79 3.28 9.70
C SER A 76 -12.02 2.23 10.81
N SER A 77 -11.16 2.22 11.84
CA SER A 77 -11.19 1.27 12.97
C SER A 77 -11.05 -0.19 12.54
N TYR A 78 -10.29 -0.46 11.47
CA TYR A 78 -9.93 -1.81 11.06
C TYR A 78 -8.71 -2.30 11.85
N PHE A 79 -7.58 -2.44 11.19
CA PHE A 79 -6.37 -2.93 11.81
C PHE A 79 -5.61 -1.78 12.52
N VAL A 80 -4.75 -2.13 13.48
CA VAL A 80 -3.92 -1.16 14.21
C VAL A 80 -2.45 -1.47 13.95
N VAL A 81 -1.71 -0.53 13.38
CA VAL A 81 -0.30 -0.67 13.04
C VAL A 81 0.57 -0.25 14.23
N ASP A 82 1.55 -1.06 14.64
CA ASP A 82 2.50 -0.70 15.71
C ASP A 82 3.63 0.21 15.19
N GLY A 83 3.23 1.36 14.62
CA GLY A 83 4.13 2.22 13.85
C GLY A 83 5.25 2.83 14.69
N ALA A 84 4.93 3.37 15.87
CA ALA A 84 5.89 4.05 16.73
C ALA A 84 7.05 3.16 17.23
N SER A 85 6.83 1.84 17.28
CA SER A 85 7.84 0.89 17.72
C SER A 85 8.58 0.22 16.57
N SER A 86 8.01 0.24 15.35
CA SER A 86 8.48 -0.50 14.18
C SER A 86 9.90 -0.12 13.78
N ALA A 87 10.67 -1.12 13.38
CA ALA A 87 12.07 -1.03 13.02
C ALA A 87 12.30 -1.76 11.69
N ILE A 88 13.50 -1.57 11.11
CA ILE A 88 13.88 -2.16 9.81
C ILE A 88 13.61 -3.67 9.76
N ALA A 89 13.94 -4.38 10.84
CA ALA A 89 13.77 -5.84 10.92
C ALA A 89 12.29 -6.30 10.91
N ASP A 90 11.34 -5.39 11.09
CA ASP A 90 9.92 -5.72 10.99
C ASP A 90 9.44 -5.79 9.54
N PHE A 91 10.24 -5.38 8.56
CA PHE A 91 9.82 -5.34 7.16
C PHE A 91 10.79 -6.10 6.26
N ASP A 92 10.23 -6.79 5.28
CA ASP A 92 10.95 -7.31 4.13
C ASP A 92 10.21 -6.97 2.83
N PHE A 93 10.96 -6.81 1.74
CA PHE A 93 10.41 -6.42 0.45
C PHE A 93 11.15 -7.13 -0.68
N ASN A 94 10.40 -7.82 -1.53
CA ASN A 94 10.94 -8.54 -2.69
C ASN A 94 10.04 -8.34 -3.90
N ASP A 95 10.58 -7.83 -5.00
CA ASP A 95 9.86 -7.62 -6.28
C ASP A 95 10.35 -8.56 -7.38
N GLY A 96 10.71 -9.78 -7.00
CA GLY A 96 11.50 -10.71 -7.80
C GLY A 96 13.01 -10.56 -7.59
N THR A 97 13.43 -9.49 -6.91
CA THR A 97 14.76 -9.31 -6.32
C THR A 97 14.61 -8.91 -4.86
N GLU A 98 15.41 -9.53 -4.00
CA GLU A 98 15.46 -9.16 -2.58
C GLU A 98 15.95 -7.72 -2.43
N ARG A 99 15.15 -6.88 -1.75
CA ARG A 99 15.50 -5.48 -1.51
C ARG A 99 15.98 -5.30 -0.08
N THR A 100 16.69 -4.19 0.15
CA THR A 100 17.21 -3.84 1.47
C THR A 100 16.36 -2.74 2.07
N ILE A 101 15.68 -3.02 3.18
CA ILE A 101 15.03 -1.98 3.96
C ILE A 101 16.09 -1.15 4.67
N VAL A 102 16.13 0.15 4.37
CA VAL A 102 17.20 1.05 4.86
C VAL A 102 16.78 1.95 6.01
N GLY A 103 15.48 2.14 6.21
CA GLY A 103 14.92 3.04 7.22
C GLY A 103 13.43 2.81 7.43
N VAL A 104 12.94 3.22 8.60
CA VAL A 104 11.50 3.28 8.95
C VAL A 104 11.13 4.72 9.36
N ASP A 105 11.78 5.70 8.74
CA ASP A 105 11.58 7.13 8.93
C ASP A 105 10.76 7.78 7.80
N GLY A 106 10.43 7.00 6.76
CA GLY A 106 9.57 7.41 5.66
C GLY A 106 10.22 8.23 4.57
N ASP A 107 11.56 8.24 4.49
CA ASP A 107 12.25 8.81 3.34
C ASP A 107 13.58 8.11 3.03
N CYS A 108 14.06 8.30 1.80
CA CYS A 108 15.34 7.77 1.33
C CYS A 108 16.54 8.69 1.63
N THR A 109 16.46 9.59 2.61
CA THR A 109 17.51 10.58 2.87
C THR A 109 18.81 9.91 3.31
N GLY A 110 19.86 10.08 2.51
CA GLY A 110 21.17 9.48 2.79
C GLY A 110 21.33 8.04 2.30
N HIS A 111 20.31 7.50 1.63
CA HIS A 111 20.30 6.17 1.04
C HIS A 111 20.30 6.25 -0.49
N SER A 112 21.07 5.38 -1.14
CA SER A 112 21.31 5.46 -2.60
C SER A 112 21.84 4.15 -3.19
N GLY A 113 21.67 3.04 -2.49
CA GLY A 113 21.90 1.70 -3.01
C GLY A 113 20.89 1.36 -4.11
N VAL A 114 21.27 0.39 -4.94
CA VAL A 114 20.47 -0.08 -6.08
C VAL A 114 19.28 -0.94 -5.67
N ASP A 115 19.27 -1.41 -4.42
CA ASP A 115 18.21 -2.24 -3.84
C ASP A 115 17.61 -1.58 -2.59
N ASP A 116 17.91 -0.30 -2.34
CA ASP A 116 17.47 0.40 -1.12
C ASP A 116 15.99 0.78 -1.24
N VAL A 117 15.20 0.38 -0.23
CA VAL A 117 13.79 0.76 -0.04
C VAL A 117 13.61 1.34 1.36
N ALA A 118 12.98 2.50 1.47
CA ALA A 118 12.62 3.11 2.75
C ALA A 118 11.17 2.80 3.10
N VAL A 119 10.87 2.62 4.39
CA VAL A 119 9.51 2.41 4.89
C VAL A 119 9.04 3.65 5.63
N GLY A 120 7.85 4.14 5.32
CA GLY A 120 7.14 5.19 6.04
C GLY A 120 5.88 4.64 6.69
N ILE A 121 5.59 5.05 7.92
CA ILE A 121 4.38 4.61 8.63
C ILE A 121 3.59 5.82 9.08
N ASN A 122 2.32 5.86 8.70
CA ASN A 122 1.33 6.79 9.23
C ASN A 122 0.41 6.03 10.18
N ASP A 123 0.77 6.00 11.45
CA ASP A 123 0.03 5.32 12.54
C ASP A 123 -1.34 5.93 12.85
N THR A 124 -1.67 7.10 12.28
CA THR A 124 -3.00 7.70 12.42
C THR A 124 -3.99 7.11 11.41
N THR A 125 -3.49 6.65 10.27
CA THR A 125 -4.32 6.09 9.18
C THR A 125 -4.08 4.60 8.95
N GLY A 126 -2.98 4.05 9.48
CA GLY A 126 -2.58 2.67 9.24
C GLY A 126 -1.90 2.47 7.89
N VAL A 127 -1.41 3.53 7.25
CA VAL A 127 -0.74 3.43 5.94
C VAL A 127 0.75 3.17 6.12
N VAL A 128 1.21 2.04 5.59
CA VAL A 128 2.63 1.68 5.46
C VAL A 128 3.05 1.93 4.01
N THR A 129 4.08 2.73 3.79
CA THR A 129 4.58 3.14 2.48
C THR A 129 5.98 2.58 2.26
N PHE A 130 6.21 1.91 1.14
CA PHE A 130 7.51 1.45 0.68
C PHE A 130 7.95 2.35 -0.46
N GLU A 131 9.06 3.05 -0.31
CA GLU A 131 9.62 3.96 -1.32
C GLU A 131 10.95 3.41 -1.87
N ALA A 132 11.03 3.25 -3.18
CA ALA A 132 12.28 2.92 -3.86
C ALA A 132 13.22 4.14 -3.87
N CYS A 133 14.45 3.99 -3.39
CA CYS A 133 15.38 5.12 -3.32
C CYS A 133 15.90 5.57 -4.71
N ALA A 134 16.50 6.76 -4.78
CA ALA A 134 16.79 7.43 -6.05
C ALA A 134 17.69 6.66 -7.04
N SER A 135 18.53 5.72 -6.54
CA SER A 135 19.39 4.87 -7.37
C SER A 135 18.83 3.47 -7.58
N PHE A 136 17.60 3.21 -7.13
CA PHE A 136 16.98 1.89 -7.17
C PHE A 136 16.95 1.33 -8.60
N ALA A 137 17.30 0.06 -8.72
CA ALA A 137 17.22 -0.68 -9.96
C ALA A 137 15.78 -1.20 -10.14
N SER A 138 15.13 -0.67 -11.18
CA SER A 138 13.79 -1.06 -11.64
C SER A 138 13.54 -2.57 -11.52
N SER A 139 12.38 -2.92 -10.97
CA SER A 139 11.87 -4.29 -11.02
C SER A 139 11.62 -4.74 -12.48
N SER A 140 11.42 -6.05 -12.68
CA SER A 140 10.92 -6.51 -13.98
C SER A 140 9.48 -6.04 -14.20
N SER A 141 9.08 -5.83 -15.46
CA SER A 141 7.67 -5.54 -15.74
C SER A 141 6.77 -6.69 -15.31
N ALA A 142 5.61 -6.36 -14.71
CA ALA A 142 4.71 -7.32 -14.08
C ALA A 142 5.40 -8.20 -13.03
N ALA A 143 6.30 -7.60 -12.24
CA ALA A 143 6.92 -8.27 -11.11
C ALA A 143 5.88 -8.73 -10.09
N THR A 144 6.11 -9.91 -9.50
CA THR A 144 5.46 -10.32 -8.26
C THR A 144 6.15 -9.61 -7.10
N VAL A 145 5.39 -8.82 -6.37
CA VAL A 145 5.82 -8.13 -5.16
C VAL A 145 5.37 -8.94 -3.95
N ASN A 146 6.30 -9.21 -3.04
CA ASN A 146 6.07 -9.76 -1.70
C ASN A 146 6.50 -8.70 -0.68
N ILE A 147 5.59 -8.41 0.25
CA ILE A 147 5.82 -7.55 1.41
C ILE A 147 5.55 -8.36 2.67
N GLU A 148 6.56 -8.50 3.52
CA GLU A 148 6.40 -9.12 4.83
C GLU A 148 6.39 -8.06 5.93
N TYR A 149 5.48 -8.21 6.90
CA TYR A 149 5.45 -7.37 8.10
C TYR A 149 5.39 -8.22 9.38
N GLY A 150 6.39 -8.01 10.23
CA GLY A 150 6.52 -8.45 11.61
C GLY A 150 7.38 -9.69 11.71
N THR A 151 6.91 -10.71 12.43
CA THR A 151 7.63 -11.98 12.57
C THR A 151 7.84 -12.74 11.25
N SER A 152 7.05 -12.47 10.20
CA SER A 152 7.32 -13.01 8.86
C SER A 152 8.68 -12.53 8.35
N ALA A 153 8.91 -11.21 8.38
CA ALA A 153 10.19 -10.55 8.06
C ALA A 153 11.33 -10.81 9.07
N GLY A 154 11.06 -11.55 10.15
CA GLY A 154 12.01 -11.79 11.25
C GLY A 154 12.01 -10.76 12.37
N GLY A 155 11.12 -9.77 12.33
CA GLY A 155 10.93 -8.75 13.36
C GLY A 155 10.02 -9.17 14.51
N THR A 156 9.56 -8.21 15.30
CA THR A 156 8.69 -8.45 16.47
C THR A 156 7.38 -7.68 16.43
N ASN A 157 7.35 -6.53 15.78
CA ASN A 157 6.21 -5.63 15.80
C ASN A 157 5.24 -6.03 14.70
N ARG A 158 3.96 -5.87 14.97
CA ARG A 158 2.90 -6.55 14.22
C ARG A 158 1.67 -5.68 14.15
N VAL A 159 0.84 -5.98 13.15
CA VAL A 159 -0.47 -5.36 13.00
C VAL A 159 -1.46 -6.08 13.89
N THR A 160 -2.26 -5.33 14.65
CA THR A 160 -3.31 -5.92 15.49
C THR A 160 -4.62 -5.98 14.72
N ASN A 161 -5.21 -7.18 14.67
CA ASN A 161 -6.52 -7.41 14.06
C ASN A 161 -7.62 -6.56 14.71
N PRO A 162 -8.64 -6.14 13.95
CA PRO A 162 -9.78 -5.40 14.49
C PRO A 162 -10.49 -6.16 15.61
N THR A 163 -11.27 -5.42 16.38
CA THR A 163 -12.16 -5.98 17.42
C THR A 163 -13.42 -6.61 16.82
N ALA A 164 -13.88 -6.08 15.68
CA ALA A 164 -15.07 -6.56 14.99
C ALA A 164 -14.76 -7.83 14.18
N GLN A 165 -15.73 -8.75 14.16
CA GLN A 165 -15.66 -9.98 13.37
C GLN A 165 -16.40 -9.78 12.06
N ASN A 166 -15.67 -9.27 11.07
CA ASN A 166 -16.18 -8.99 9.73
C ASN A 166 -15.06 -9.18 8.72
N ASP A 167 -15.44 -9.16 7.44
CA ASP A 167 -14.49 -9.00 6.36
C ASP A 167 -14.03 -7.54 6.36
N VAL A 168 -12.73 -7.33 6.46
CA VAL A 168 -12.07 -6.02 6.43
C VAL A 168 -11.08 -5.98 5.26
N PRO A 169 -11.09 -4.92 4.45
CA PRO A 169 -10.15 -4.77 3.36
C PRO A 169 -8.78 -4.27 3.88
N ILE A 170 -7.72 -4.72 3.22
CA ILE A 170 -6.41 -4.07 3.18
C ILE A 170 -6.27 -3.54 1.76
N TYR A 171 -6.01 -2.23 1.61
CA TYR A 171 -5.88 -1.61 0.29
C TYR A 171 -4.41 -1.51 -0.11
N LEU A 172 -4.17 -1.72 -1.41
CA LEU A 172 -2.88 -1.57 -2.04
C LEU A 172 -2.96 -0.44 -3.05
N ALA A 173 -2.00 0.47 -3.03
CA ALA A 173 -1.92 1.60 -3.95
C ALA A 173 -0.47 2.11 -4.03
N GLY A 174 -0.26 3.30 -4.61
CA GLY A 174 1.04 3.94 -4.63
C GLY A 174 1.22 4.89 -5.80
N THR A 175 2.44 5.36 -6.03
CA THR A 175 2.76 6.18 -7.21
C THR A 175 3.12 5.35 -8.45
N VAL A 176 3.32 4.04 -8.29
CA VAL A 176 3.40 3.05 -9.39
C VAL A 176 2.19 3.15 -10.33
N GLY A 177 1.05 3.60 -9.80
CA GLY A 177 -0.15 3.88 -10.57
C GLY A 177 -1.15 2.73 -10.59
N ASP A 178 -0.78 1.56 -10.08
CA ASP A 178 -1.69 0.43 -9.87
C ASP A 178 -2.38 0.50 -8.50
N SER A 179 -3.51 -0.19 -8.37
CA SER A 179 -4.22 -0.32 -7.09
C SER A 179 -4.97 -1.65 -6.98
N GLY A 180 -5.23 -2.10 -5.76
CA GLY A 180 -5.90 -3.37 -5.49
C GLY A 180 -6.36 -3.46 -4.04
N SER A 181 -6.96 -4.58 -3.66
CA SER A 181 -7.34 -4.82 -2.26
C SER A 181 -7.53 -6.29 -1.94
N VAL A 182 -7.17 -6.70 -0.73
CA VAL A 182 -7.43 -8.03 -0.20
C VAL A 182 -8.46 -7.93 0.92
N ALA A 183 -9.50 -8.77 0.88
CA ALA A 183 -10.48 -8.86 1.96
C ALA A 183 -10.07 -9.98 2.95
N ILE A 184 -9.96 -9.62 4.23
CA ILE A 184 -9.56 -10.52 5.31
C ILE A 184 -10.74 -10.76 6.24
N SER A 185 -11.09 -12.03 6.45
CA SER A 185 -12.11 -12.42 7.44
C SER A 185 -11.53 -12.52 8.84
N ILE A 186 -12.03 -11.69 9.76
CA ILE A 186 -11.63 -11.71 11.17
C ILE A 186 -12.63 -12.51 12.00
N ILE A 187 -12.13 -13.43 12.82
CA ILE A 187 -12.94 -14.42 13.54
C ILE A 187 -12.69 -14.38 15.06
N SER A 188 -13.61 -14.94 15.85
CA SER A 188 -13.48 -14.96 17.32
C SER A 188 -12.33 -15.83 17.82
N ASP A 189 -12.06 -16.94 17.14
CA ASP A 189 -10.99 -17.85 17.49
C ASP A 189 -10.49 -18.58 16.25
N ASP A 190 -9.17 -18.68 16.14
CA ASP A 190 -8.44 -19.32 15.05
C ASP A 190 -7.59 -20.50 15.56
N GLN A 191 -7.76 -20.90 16.83
CA GLN A 191 -7.10 -22.06 17.42
C GLN A 191 -8.08 -23.19 17.71
N VAL A 192 -7.61 -24.42 17.51
CA VAL A 192 -8.32 -25.63 17.93
C VAL A 192 -7.63 -26.17 19.19
N SER A 193 -8.34 -26.13 20.32
CA SER A 193 -7.84 -26.74 21.56
C SER A 193 -7.95 -28.26 21.48
N VAL A 194 -6.81 -28.95 21.56
CA VAL A 194 -6.75 -30.42 21.61
C VAL A 194 -6.39 -30.84 23.02
N THR A 195 -7.32 -31.51 23.71
CA THR A 195 -7.09 -32.11 25.03
C THR A 195 -7.00 -33.62 24.89
N ALA A 196 -5.81 -34.18 25.10
CA ALA A 196 -5.61 -35.63 25.19
C ALA A 196 -5.74 -36.08 26.66
N THR A 197 -6.60 -37.06 26.92
CA THR A 197 -6.67 -37.74 28.21
C THR A 197 -6.04 -39.13 28.05
N VAL A 198 -5.09 -39.47 28.93
CA VAL A 198 -4.44 -40.80 28.98
C VAL A 198 -5.28 -41.77 29.80
#